data_AF-A0A4V0I208-F1
#
_entry.id   AF-A0A4V0I208-F1
#
_cell.length_a   1.000
_cell.length_b   1.000
_cell.length_c   1.000
_cell.angle_alpha   90.00
_cell.angle_beta   90.00
_cell.angle_gamma   90.00
#
_symmetry.space_group_name_H-M   'P 1'
#
loop_
_entity.id
_entity.type
_entity.pdbx_description
1 polymer ?
#
loop_
_entity_poly.entity_id
_entity_poly.type
_entity_poly.pdbx_seq_one_letter_code
_entity_poly.pdbx_strand_id
1 'polypeptide(L)'
;MAKSQRIILFTAPDAARAKAAEVAFSAAASRMGLSWSIRSRAADDLSPESLAGVSVLVVVDAPDLSPAFEGKLERVAGGDLELEVNKLFARMLGGNDQAVAAPPPPPPPKKIHTVKVGRETAGRKGKGVTVVSELPLGEEALKDLATKLKNACGSGGTAKDGRIEIQGEHRDKLVAELEKLGYKVKRAGG
;
A
#
# COMPACT_ATOMS: atom_id res chain seq x y z
N MET A 1 -33.97 -9.33 1.59
CA MET A 1 -33.30 -8.19 2.23
C MET A 1 -32.73 -7.32 1.14
N ALA A 2 -33.19 -6.06 1.01
CA ALA A 2 -32.69 -5.16 -0.02
C ALA A 2 -31.19 -4.93 0.21
N LYS A 3 -30.37 -5.21 -0.80
CA LYS A 3 -28.92 -4.92 -0.77
C LYS A 3 -28.79 -3.42 -0.55
N SER A 4 -28.35 -2.98 0.63
CA SER A 4 -28.20 -1.56 0.94
C SER A 4 -27.27 -0.93 -0.10
N GLN A 5 -27.86 -0.14 -1.00
CA GLN A 5 -27.13 0.51 -2.07
C GLN A 5 -26.25 1.58 -1.42
N ARG A 6 -24.93 1.35 -1.39
CA ARG A 6 -23.98 2.30 -0.81
C ARG A 6 -23.94 3.54 -1.71
N ILE A 7 -24.37 4.68 -1.16
CA ILE A 7 -24.34 5.98 -1.83
C ILE A 7 -23.12 6.75 -1.32
N ILE A 8 -22.26 7.17 -2.24
CA ILE A 8 -21.01 7.88 -1.99
C ILE A 8 -21.09 9.24 -2.68
N LEU A 9 -20.86 10.32 -1.93
CA LEU A 9 -20.82 11.68 -2.47
C LEU A 9 -19.40 12.23 -2.38
N PHE A 10 -18.86 12.69 -3.50
CA PHE A 10 -17.60 13.43 -3.56
C PHE A 10 -17.88 14.93 -3.50
N THR A 11 -17.14 15.64 -2.65
CA THR A 11 -17.18 17.10 -2.57
C THR A 11 -15.79 17.69 -2.59
N ALA A 12 -15.65 18.85 -3.24
CA ALA A 12 -14.39 19.56 -3.42
C ALA A 12 -14.67 21.07 -3.49
N PRO A 13 -13.65 21.95 -3.38
CA PRO A 13 -13.83 23.40 -3.52
C PRO A 13 -14.59 23.80 -4.78
N ASP A 14 -14.39 23.08 -5.89
CA ASP A 14 -15.07 23.32 -7.16
C ASP A 14 -15.69 22.03 -7.74
N ALA A 15 -16.71 22.22 -8.59
CA ALA A 15 -17.47 21.11 -9.18
C ALA A 15 -16.62 20.25 -10.14
N ALA A 16 -15.64 20.82 -10.83
CA ALA A 16 -14.81 20.08 -11.79
C ALA A 16 -13.93 19.06 -11.06
N ARG A 17 -13.36 19.47 -9.92
CA ARG A 17 -12.54 18.62 -9.07
C ARG A 17 -13.35 17.52 -8.39
N ALA A 18 -14.54 17.86 -7.88
CA ALA A 18 -15.45 16.86 -7.33
C ALA A 18 -15.86 15.83 -8.40
N LYS A 19 -16.10 16.29 -9.64
CA LYS A 19 -16.44 15.42 -10.77
C LYS A 19 -15.29 14.54 -11.22
N ALA A 20 -14.06 15.06 -11.24
CA ALA A 20 -12.87 14.26 -11.54
C ALA A 20 -12.69 13.11 -10.54
N ALA A 21 -12.96 13.37 -9.25
CA ALA A 21 -12.84 12.36 -8.20
C ALA A 21 -13.92 11.28 -8.34
N GLU A 22 -15.16 11.67 -8.65
CA GLU A 22 -16.26 10.76 -8.97
C GLU A 22 -15.90 9.85 -10.16
N VAL A 23 -15.38 10.42 -11.26
CA VAL A 23 -15.03 9.64 -12.47
C VAL A 23 -13.94 8.61 -12.15
N ALA A 24 -12.88 9.01 -11.45
CA ALA A 24 -11.80 8.10 -11.06
C ALA A 24 -12.32 6.98 -10.15
N PHE A 25 -13.13 7.32 -9.15
CA PHE A 25 -13.65 6.34 -8.19
C PHE A 25 -14.68 5.41 -8.83
N SER A 26 -15.52 5.93 -9.71
CA SER A 26 -16.47 5.13 -10.49
C SER A 26 -15.75 4.15 -11.40
N ALA A 27 -14.68 4.58 -12.07
CA ALA A 27 -13.87 3.68 -12.88
C ALA A 27 -13.27 2.54 -12.04
N ALA A 28 -12.75 2.84 -10.84
CA ALA A 28 -12.24 1.83 -9.91
C ALA A 28 -13.33 0.85 -9.43
N ALA A 29 -14.51 1.36 -9.07
CA ALA A 29 -15.64 0.54 -8.63
C ALA A 29 -16.17 -0.37 -9.75
N SER A 30 -16.28 0.14 -10.98
CA SER A 30 -16.73 -0.63 -12.14
C SER A 30 -15.78 -1.77 -12.49
N ARG A 31 -14.46 -1.57 -12.41
CA ARG A 31 -13.45 -2.63 -12.62
C ARG A 31 -13.64 -3.81 -11.66
N MET A 32 -14.25 -3.57 -10.50
CA MET A 32 -14.47 -4.55 -9.44
C MET A 32 -15.90 -5.10 -9.43
N GLY A 33 -16.74 -4.72 -10.40
CA GLY A 33 -18.14 -5.16 -10.49
C GLY A 33 -19.04 -4.62 -9.36
N LEU A 34 -18.63 -3.52 -8.72
CA LEU A 34 -19.39 -2.91 -7.62
C LEU A 34 -20.47 -1.97 -8.17
N SER A 35 -21.71 -2.20 -7.75
CA SER A 35 -22.88 -1.39 -8.13
C SER A 35 -23.15 -0.27 -7.11
N TRP A 36 -22.12 0.51 -6.77
CA TRP A 36 -22.25 1.64 -5.84
C TRP A 36 -22.80 2.87 -6.55
N SER A 37 -23.61 3.66 -5.85
CA SER A 37 -24.12 4.93 -6.36
C SER A 37 -23.15 6.04 -6.01
N ILE A 38 -22.46 6.59 -7.00
CA ILE A 38 -21.43 7.61 -6.79
C ILE A 38 -21.94 8.91 -7.41
N ARG A 39 -21.81 10.01 -6.66
CA ARG A 39 -22.24 11.36 -7.05
C ARG A 39 -21.14 12.37 -6.71
N SER A 40 -21.17 13.55 -7.31
CA SER A 40 -20.30 14.67 -6.93
C SER A 40 -21.06 15.98 -6.82
N ARG A 41 -20.54 16.90 -5.99
CA ARG A 41 -21.05 18.27 -5.82
C ARG A 41 -19.98 19.19 -5.26
N ALA A 42 -19.95 20.46 -5.66
CA ALA A 42 -19.06 21.45 -5.05
C ALA A 42 -19.39 21.63 -3.55
N ALA A 43 -18.39 22.02 -2.76
CA ALA A 43 -18.51 22.26 -1.33
C ALA A 43 -19.56 23.33 -1.02
N ASP A 44 -19.56 24.42 -1.78
CA ASP A 44 -20.48 25.54 -1.61
C ASP A 44 -21.93 25.19 -2.01
N ASP A 45 -22.13 24.12 -2.78
CA ASP A 45 -23.44 23.65 -3.21
C ASP A 45 -24.02 22.56 -2.28
N LEU A 46 -23.33 22.21 -1.20
CA LEU A 46 -23.80 21.19 -0.26
C LEU A 46 -25.00 21.66 0.55
N SER A 47 -26.12 20.97 0.38
CA SER A 47 -27.35 21.16 1.13
C SER A 47 -27.80 19.86 1.82
N PRO A 48 -28.61 19.92 2.91
CA PRO A 48 -29.10 18.72 3.60
C PRO A 48 -29.82 17.70 2.69
N GLU A 49 -30.58 18.20 1.72
CA GLU A 49 -31.23 17.40 0.67
C GLU A 49 -30.22 16.63 -0.19
N SER A 50 -29.06 17.22 -0.51
CA SER A 50 -28.03 16.57 -1.32
C SER A 50 -27.22 15.53 -0.54
N LEU A 51 -27.21 15.64 0.79
CA LEU A 51 -26.66 14.64 1.71
C LEU A 51 -27.65 13.54 2.08
N ALA A 52 -28.94 13.69 1.75
CA ALA A 52 -29.97 12.72 2.08
C ALA A 52 -29.67 11.33 1.48
N GLY A 53 -29.61 10.32 2.34
CA GLY A 53 -29.31 8.93 1.96
C GLY A 53 -27.84 8.68 1.58
N VAL A 54 -26.96 9.68 1.66
CA VAL A 54 -25.52 9.49 1.48
C VAL A 54 -24.98 8.71 2.67
N SER A 55 -24.32 7.58 2.38
CA SER A 55 -23.71 6.73 3.40
C SER A 55 -22.25 7.09 3.67
N VAL A 56 -21.56 7.66 2.66
CA VAL A 56 -20.18 8.11 2.76
C VAL A 56 -20.01 9.44 2.04
N LEU A 57 -19.48 10.44 2.74
CA LEU A 57 -19.09 11.73 2.18
C LEU A 57 -17.56 11.77 2.05
N VAL A 58 -17.07 12.00 0.85
CA VAL A 58 -15.63 12.10 0.55
C VAL A 58 -15.29 13.56 0.25
N VAL A 59 -14.44 14.16 1.08
CA VAL A 59 -14.00 15.55 0.95
C VAL A 59 -12.61 15.60 0.31
N VAL A 60 -12.52 16.30 -0.82
CA VAL A 60 -11.30 16.43 -1.64
C VAL A 60 -10.82 17.87 -1.58
N ASP A 61 -9.69 18.14 -0.91
CA ASP A 61 -9.06 19.46 -0.82
C ASP A 61 -9.98 20.61 -0.37
N ALA A 62 -11.12 20.31 0.27
CA ALA A 62 -12.00 21.31 0.82
C ALA A 62 -11.60 21.63 2.28
N PRO A 63 -11.82 22.87 2.74
CA PRO A 63 -11.67 23.22 4.16
C PRO A 63 -12.61 22.37 5.02
N ASP A 64 -12.49 22.49 6.33
CA ASP A 64 -13.20 21.66 7.30
C ASP A 64 -14.73 21.82 7.20
N LEU A 65 -15.33 21.10 6.26
CA LEU A 65 -16.76 20.96 6.09
C LEU A 65 -17.27 20.11 7.26
N SER A 66 -17.98 20.77 8.16
CA SER A 66 -18.71 20.14 9.26
C SER A 66 -20.23 20.21 9.05
N PRO A 67 -20.79 19.74 7.92
CA PRO A 67 -22.23 19.61 7.82
C PRO A 67 -22.72 18.59 8.85
N ALA A 68 -23.97 18.72 9.31
CA ALA A 68 -24.63 17.70 10.12
C ALA A 68 -24.85 16.43 9.26
N PHE A 69 -23.77 15.65 9.09
CA PHE A 69 -23.73 14.45 8.28
C PHE A 69 -23.58 13.24 9.20
N GLU A 70 -24.59 12.39 9.22
CA GLU A 70 -24.66 11.22 10.09
C GLU A 70 -23.93 9.98 9.53
N GLY A 71 -23.32 10.08 8.34
CA GLY A 71 -22.61 8.98 7.68
C GLY A 71 -21.09 9.00 7.86
N LYS A 72 -20.39 8.15 7.10
CA LYS A 72 -18.92 8.05 7.16
C LYS A 72 -18.26 9.20 6.40
N LEU A 73 -17.48 10.03 7.08
CA LEU A 73 -16.67 11.07 6.46
C LEU A 73 -15.28 10.53 6.10
N GLU A 74 -14.86 10.72 4.85
CA GLU A 74 -13.53 10.36 4.34
C GLU A 74 -12.87 11.60 3.72
N ARG A 75 -11.55 11.71 3.86
CA ARG A 75 -10.78 12.82 3.30
C ARG A 75 -9.72 12.31 2.33
N VAL A 76 -9.53 13.07 1.27
CA VAL A 76 -8.61 12.77 0.18
C VAL A 76 -7.88 14.07 -0.18
N ALA A 77 -6.55 13.98 -0.36
CA ALA A 77 -5.80 15.07 -0.96
C ALA A 77 -6.12 15.14 -2.45
N GLY A 78 -6.27 16.35 -2.99
CA GLY A 78 -6.60 16.58 -4.38
C GLY A 78 -5.39 16.69 -5.30
N GLY A 79 -4.20 16.29 -4.82
CA GLY A 79 -2.98 16.18 -5.63
C GLY A 79 -3.13 15.10 -6.72
N ASP A 80 -2.47 13.95 -6.54
CA ASP A 80 -2.67 12.80 -7.44
C ASP A 80 -4.01 12.12 -7.11
N LEU A 81 -5.07 12.62 -7.73
CA LEU A 81 -6.44 12.20 -7.46
C LEU A 81 -6.65 10.71 -7.74
N GLU A 82 -6.02 10.16 -8.78
CA GLU A 82 -6.15 8.74 -9.12
C GLU A 82 -5.49 7.86 -8.04
N LEU A 83 -4.29 8.22 -7.61
CA LEU A 83 -3.59 7.54 -6.51
C LEU A 83 -4.40 7.60 -5.21
N GLU A 84 -4.89 8.78 -4.84
CA GLU A 84 -5.61 8.96 -3.58
C GLU A 84 -7.01 8.33 -3.59
N VAL A 85 -7.69 8.33 -4.74
CA VAL A 85 -8.94 7.59 -4.96
C VAL A 85 -8.72 6.09 -4.84
N ASN A 86 -7.63 5.55 -5.40
CA ASN A 86 -7.30 4.13 -5.29
C ASN A 86 -7.01 3.71 -3.85
N LYS A 87 -6.31 4.55 -3.08
CA LYS A 87 -6.09 4.36 -1.64
C LYS A 87 -7.41 4.34 -0.86
N LEU A 88 -8.24 5.38 -1.07
CA LEU A 88 -9.59 5.44 -0.48
C LEU A 88 -10.42 4.19 -0.82
N PHE A 89 -10.38 3.74 -2.06
CA PHE A 89 -11.09 2.55 -2.50
C PHE A 89 -10.62 1.30 -1.73
N ALA A 90 -9.30 1.13 -1.56
CA ALA A 90 -8.73 0.05 -0.75
C ALA A 90 -9.21 0.12 0.72
N ARG A 91 -9.23 1.31 1.33
CA ARG A 91 -9.82 1.55 2.66
C ARG A 91 -11.26 1.11 2.78
N MET A 92 -12.08 1.45 1.80
CA MET A 92 -13.51 1.16 1.82
C MET A 92 -13.84 -0.33 1.69
N LEU A 93 -12.93 -1.13 1.14
CA LEU A 93 -13.03 -2.58 1.02
C LEU A 93 -12.39 -3.35 2.18
N GLY A 94 -11.93 -2.65 3.22
CA GLY A 94 -11.31 -3.27 4.40
C GLY A 94 -9.78 -3.42 4.32
N GLY A 95 -9.14 -2.81 3.33
CA GLY A 95 -7.68 -2.64 3.31
C GLY A 95 -7.26 -1.52 4.26
N ASN A 96 -6.30 -1.78 5.14
CA ASN A 96 -5.75 -0.71 6.00
C ASN A 96 -4.76 0.11 5.16
N ASP A 97 -4.94 1.42 5.04
CA ASP A 97 -4.06 2.35 4.31
C ASP A 97 -2.74 2.64 5.05
N GLN A 98 -2.16 1.62 5.69
CA GLN A 98 -0.72 1.54 5.56
C GLN A 98 -0.47 1.14 4.11
N ALA A 99 -0.40 2.16 3.24
CA ALA A 99 0.72 2.15 2.34
C ALA A 99 1.92 1.76 3.20
N VAL A 100 2.49 0.59 2.93
CA VAL A 100 3.91 0.37 3.22
C VAL A 100 4.63 1.42 2.36
N ALA A 101 4.61 2.67 2.82
CA ALA A 101 5.69 3.59 2.58
C ALA A 101 6.94 2.77 2.78
N ALA A 102 7.89 2.84 1.85
CA ALA A 102 9.24 2.38 2.18
C ALA A 102 9.53 2.96 3.58
N PRO A 103 9.78 2.12 4.59
CA PRO A 103 9.97 2.59 5.94
C PRO A 103 11.05 3.68 5.81
N PRO A 104 10.89 4.84 6.46
CA PRO A 104 11.99 5.78 6.56
C PRO A 104 13.22 4.95 6.98
N PRO A 105 14.39 5.15 6.35
CA PRO A 105 15.57 4.35 6.66
C PRO A 105 15.67 4.29 8.19
N PRO A 106 15.71 3.09 8.79
CA PRO A 106 15.66 2.97 10.23
C PRO A 106 16.75 3.88 10.80
N PRO A 107 16.48 4.63 11.89
CA PRO A 107 17.53 5.40 12.54
C PRO A 107 18.72 4.48 12.73
N PRO A 108 19.95 4.90 12.37
CA PRO A 108 21.10 4.01 12.32
C PRO A 108 21.14 3.23 13.63
N PRO A 109 21.06 1.89 13.57
CA PRO A 109 20.97 1.12 14.79
C PRO A 109 22.23 1.41 15.59
N LYS A 110 22.07 1.74 16.87
CA LYS A 110 23.16 1.94 17.83
C LYS A 110 24.07 0.69 17.97
N LYS A 111 23.74 -0.41 17.28
CA LYS A 111 24.56 -1.60 17.06
C LYS A 111 24.46 -2.00 15.58
N ILE A 112 25.58 -1.99 14.86
CA ILE A 112 25.65 -2.41 13.47
C ILE A 112 25.46 -3.93 13.41
N HIS A 113 24.30 -4.39 12.95
CA HIS A 113 24.02 -5.82 12.76
C HIS A 113 24.58 -6.29 11.41
N THR A 114 25.32 -7.39 11.43
CA THR A 114 25.90 -7.99 10.22
C THR A 114 24.93 -9.04 9.68
N VAL A 115 24.45 -8.84 8.46
CA VAL A 115 23.56 -9.77 7.74
C VAL A 115 24.40 -10.64 6.82
N LYS A 116 24.09 -11.94 6.73
CA LYS A 116 24.79 -12.86 5.82
C LYS A 116 23.99 -13.12 4.55
N VAL A 117 24.66 -13.06 3.41
CA VAL A 117 24.07 -13.39 2.11
C VAL A 117 24.89 -14.51 1.47
N GLY A 118 24.29 -15.68 1.27
CA GLY A 118 24.97 -16.83 0.69
C GLY A 118 24.15 -17.58 -0.34
N ARG A 119 24.77 -18.56 -0.99
CA ARG A 119 24.10 -19.43 -1.97
C ARG A 119 23.94 -20.83 -1.38
N GLU A 120 22.74 -21.39 -1.51
CA GLU A 120 22.43 -22.75 -1.09
C GLU A 120 21.93 -23.55 -2.30
N THR A 121 22.58 -24.69 -2.58
CA THR A 121 22.25 -25.59 -3.69
C THR A 121 21.90 -27.00 -3.23
N ALA A 122 22.16 -27.32 -1.95
CA ALA A 122 21.95 -28.63 -1.37
C ALA A 122 20.47 -29.04 -1.45
N GLY A 123 20.20 -30.25 -1.95
CA GLY A 123 18.85 -30.80 -2.05
C GLY A 123 17.96 -30.17 -3.14
N ARG A 124 18.46 -29.25 -3.97
CA ARG A 124 17.64 -28.49 -4.94
C ARG A 124 17.88 -28.83 -6.42
N LYS A 125 18.39 -30.04 -6.72
CA LYS A 125 18.58 -30.56 -8.10
C LYS A 125 19.25 -29.55 -9.06
N GLY A 126 20.27 -28.84 -8.59
CA GLY A 126 21.01 -27.83 -9.37
C GLY A 126 20.41 -26.42 -9.38
N LYS A 127 19.15 -26.22 -8.98
CA LYS A 127 18.55 -24.88 -8.84
C LYS A 127 18.97 -24.25 -7.50
N GLY A 128 19.96 -23.38 -7.55
CA GLY A 128 20.43 -22.63 -6.38
C GLY A 128 19.41 -21.61 -5.89
N VAL A 129 19.45 -21.32 -4.60
CA VAL A 129 18.79 -20.16 -3.99
C VAL A 129 19.82 -19.28 -3.32
N THR A 130 19.54 -17.99 -3.27
CA THR A 130 20.29 -17.04 -2.47
C THR A 130 19.58 -16.88 -1.13
N VAL A 131 20.28 -17.15 -0.03
CA VAL A 131 19.77 -17.11 1.34
C VAL A 131 20.32 -15.88 2.04
N VAL A 132 19.42 -15.11 2.65
CA VAL A 132 19.74 -13.99 3.55
C VAL A 132 19.41 -14.42 4.97
N SER A 133 20.38 -14.38 5.87
CA SER A 133 20.27 -14.85 7.26
C SER A 133 20.90 -13.88 8.25
N GLU A 134 20.68 -14.12 9.55
CA GLU A 134 21.12 -13.23 10.64
C GLU A 134 20.45 -11.84 10.60
N LEU A 135 19.20 -11.80 10.15
CA LEU A 135 18.37 -10.59 10.16
C LEU A 135 17.83 -10.34 11.57
N PRO A 136 18.08 -9.16 12.19
CA PRO A 136 17.54 -8.80 13.51
C PRO A 136 16.08 -8.32 13.39
N LEU A 137 15.24 -9.08 12.69
CA LEU A 137 13.86 -8.71 12.35
C LEU A 137 12.86 -9.71 12.92
N GLY A 138 11.71 -9.20 13.35
CA GLY A 138 10.53 -10.03 13.66
C GLY A 138 9.88 -10.58 12.38
N GLU A 139 8.95 -11.52 12.53
CA GLU A 139 8.37 -12.28 11.41
C GLU A 139 7.67 -11.40 10.37
N GLU A 140 6.92 -10.37 10.78
CA GLU A 140 6.28 -9.43 9.86
C GLU A 140 7.31 -8.62 9.06
N ALA A 141 8.28 -8.00 9.74
CA ALA A 141 9.35 -7.26 9.08
C ALA A 141 10.21 -8.14 8.15
N LEU A 142 10.37 -9.43 8.48
CA LEU A 142 11.04 -10.42 7.64
C LEU A 142 10.25 -10.68 6.34
N LYS A 143 8.92 -10.79 6.42
CA LYS A 143 8.03 -10.97 5.25
C LYS A 143 8.04 -9.73 4.34
N ASP A 144 8.04 -8.54 4.94
CA ASP A 144 8.13 -7.28 4.19
C ASP A 144 9.47 -7.14 3.46
N LEU A 145 10.57 -7.44 4.16
CA LEU A 145 11.90 -7.44 3.56
C LEU A 145 12.00 -8.49 2.45
N ALA A 146 11.46 -9.70 2.66
CA ALA A 146 11.45 -10.74 1.62
C ALA A 146 10.70 -10.29 0.35
N THR A 147 9.60 -9.57 0.52
CA THR A 147 8.83 -9.02 -0.60
C THR A 147 9.63 -7.97 -1.38
N LYS A 148 10.35 -7.08 -0.70
CA LYS A 148 11.22 -6.10 -1.36
C LYS A 148 12.36 -6.78 -2.13
N LEU A 149 13.06 -7.71 -1.48
CA LEU A 149 14.22 -8.39 -2.07
C LEU A 149 13.83 -9.26 -3.27
N LYS A 150 12.72 -10.01 -3.19
CA LYS A 150 12.24 -10.83 -4.32
C LYS A 150 11.79 -9.98 -5.51
N ASN A 151 11.12 -8.85 -5.24
CA ASN A 151 10.70 -7.89 -6.27
C ASN A 151 11.91 -7.26 -6.95
N ALA A 152 12.92 -6.87 -6.17
CA ALA A 152 14.18 -6.37 -6.72
C ALA A 152 14.84 -7.42 -7.62
N CYS A 153 14.75 -8.71 -7.30
CA CYS A 153 15.37 -9.78 -8.09
C CYS A 153 14.52 -10.29 -9.25
N GLY A 154 13.23 -9.93 -9.33
CA GLY A 154 12.30 -10.48 -10.33
C GLY A 154 12.07 -11.99 -10.19
N SER A 155 12.26 -12.52 -8.97
CA SER A 155 12.29 -13.96 -8.69
C SER A 155 11.30 -14.31 -7.59
N GLY A 156 10.94 -15.60 -7.49
CA GLY A 156 10.22 -16.12 -6.33
C GLY A 156 11.09 -16.06 -5.06
N GLY A 157 10.45 -15.97 -3.91
CA GLY A 157 11.15 -16.03 -2.62
C GLY A 157 10.21 -16.12 -1.42
N THR A 158 10.73 -16.67 -0.32
CA THR A 158 9.98 -16.95 0.91
C THR A 158 10.80 -16.49 2.11
N ALA A 159 10.12 -15.98 3.14
CA ALA A 159 10.68 -15.73 4.46
C ALA A 159 10.26 -16.88 5.39
N LYS A 160 11.22 -17.59 6.00
CA LYS A 160 10.95 -18.71 6.90
C LYS A 160 12.11 -18.87 7.88
N ASP A 161 11.85 -19.29 9.12
CA ASP A 161 12.88 -19.60 10.12
C ASP A 161 13.90 -18.45 10.35
N GLY A 162 13.45 -17.19 10.28
CA GLY A 162 14.33 -16.02 10.43
C GLY A 162 15.30 -15.77 9.28
N ARG A 163 15.10 -16.43 8.13
CA ARG A 163 15.87 -16.25 6.89
C ARG A 163 14.96 -15.99 5.70
N ILE A 164 15.53 -15.36 4.68
CA ILE A 164 14.87 -15.08 3.40
C ILE A 164 15.55 -15.93 2.33
N GLU A 165 14.77 -16.70 1.60
CA GLU A 165 15.23 -17.50 0.47
C GLU A 165 14.72 -16.88 -0.83
N ILE A 166 15.63 -16.54 -1.74
CA ILE A 166 15.34 -15.99 -3.05
C ILE A 166 15.81 -16.98 -4.11
N GLN A 167 14.94 -17.34 -5.06
CA GLN A 167 15.28 -18.28 -6.13
C GLN A 167 16.33 -17.70 -7.05
N GLY A 168 17.33 -18.49 -7.44
CA GLY A 168 18.40 -18.06 -8.35
C GLY A 168 19.62 -17.49 -7.63
N GLU A 169 20.54 -16.96 -8.43
CA GLU A 169 21.78 -16.35 -7.98
C GLU A 169 21.67 -14.83 -8.07
N HIS A 170 21.39 -14.21 -6.92
CA HIS A 170 21.21 -12.76 -6.81
C HIS A 170 22.09 -12.15 -5.73
N ARG A 171 23.17 -12.83 -5.35
CA ARG A 171 24.07 -12.43 -4.24
C ARG A 171 24.50 -10.97 -4.35
N ASP A 172 25.06 -10.55 -5.48
CA ASP A 172 25.54 -9.16 -5.66
C ASP A 172 24.43 -8.13 -5.56
N LYS A 173 23.27 -8.43 -6.18
CA LYS A 173 22.10 -7.55 -6.15
C LYS A 173 21.53 -7.40 -4.74
N LEU A 174 21.43 -8.51 -4.01
CA LEU A 174 20.92 -8.52 -2.64
C LEU A 174 21.87 -7.83 -1.66
N VAL A 175 23.19 -7.98 -1.84
CA VAL A 175 24.20 -7.25 -1.05
C VAL A 175 24.00 -5.74 -1.24
N ALA A 176 23.97 -5.26 -2.49
CA ALA A 176 23.81 -3.85 -2.78
C ALA A 176 22.49 -3.30 -2.21
N GLU A 177 21.40 -4.07 -2.31
CA GLU A 177 20.09 -3.63 -1.81
C GLU A 177 20.03 -3.58 -0.29
N LEU A 178 20.63 -4.55 0.41
CA LEU A 178 20.72 -4.56 1.87
C LEU A 178 21.63 -3.44 2.39
N GLU A 179 22.72 -3.12 1.70
CA GLU A 179 23.60 -2.00 2.05
C GLU A 179 22.88 -0.65 1.92
N LYS A 180 22.07 -0.45 0.87
CA LYS A 180 21.22 0.75 0.74
C LYS A 180 20.22 0.89 1.87
N LEU A 181 19.74 -0.23 2.40
CA LEU A 181 18.82 -0.26 3.55
C LEU A 181 19.55 -0.05 4.90
N GLY A 182 20.87 0.12 4.89
CA GLY A 182 21.68 0.42 6.07
C GLY A 182 22.20 -0.82 6.81
N TYR A 183 22.11 -2.02 6.21
CA TYR A 183 22.68 -3.23 6.79
C TYR A 183 24.16 -3.37 6.45
N LYS A 184 24.95 -3.86 7.40
CA LYS A 184 26.29 -4.35 7.10
C LYS A 184 26.17 -5.77 6.55
N VAL A 185 26.60 -6.00 5.32
CA VAL A 185 26.42 -7.30 4.67
C VAL A 185 27.73 -8.07 4.62
N LYS A 186 27.68 -9.37 4.90
CA LYS A 186 28.79 -10.31 4.72
C LYS A 186 28.37 -11.40 3.74
N ARG A 187 29.14 -11.59 2.66
CA ARG A 187 28.92 -12.72 1.76
C ARG A 187 29.32 -14.02 2.44
N ALA A 188 28.47 -15.05 2.33
CA ALA A 188 28.68 -16.38 2.88
C ALA A 188 28.72 -17.41 1.75
N GLY A 189 29.71 -18.30 1.78
CA GLY A 189 29.92 -19.31 0.75
C GLY A 189 30.59 -18.75 -0.52
N GLY A 190 31.63 -19.44 -0.99
CA GLY A 190 32.26 -19.22 -2.30
C GLY A 190 31.34 -19.70 -3.41
#